data_AF-A0AAJ0N5T3-F1
#
_entry.id   AF-A0AAJ0N5T3-F1
#
_cell.length_a   1.000
_cell.length_b   1.000
_cell.length_c   1.000
_cell.angle_alpha   90.00
_cell.angle_beta   90.00
_cell.angle_gamma   90.00
#
_symmetry.space_group_name_H-M   'P 1'
#
loop_
_entity.id
_entity.type
_entity.pdbx_description
1 polymer ?
#
loop_
_entity_poly.entity_id
_entity_poly.type
_entity_poly.pdbx_seq_one_letter_code
_entity_poly.pdbx_strand_id
1 'polypeptide(L)'
;MTDPQPPKPPADRVGVRILKVPEDRAGQRLDNFLLGQLKGAPRSLIYKLVRSGQVRVNGGRAKAERKLEGGEEVRIPPVRVTEEGDKAAPPSSFLARLEAAIVFEDARLLALNKPSGVASHGGSGISFGAIETLRALRPNQTLELVHRLDRDTSGLLIVAKKRSALTELQALMREDDRVEGRGITKRYLTLLVGRMPDGVMTVDAPLHIGLRQGGERHVQVNAIGKPSLSHFKLLERRGGHSYCEVRIETGRTHQIRVHAQHLGHPVAGDDKYGEAEVNKRLRDQLGLKRLFLHAASLEFALDAGKTPYVLSAPLAPELAEAMDRLGR
;
A
#
# COMPACT_ATOMS: atom_id res chain seq x y z
N MET A 1 23.86 15.60 -56.07
CA MET A 1 24.13 14.16 -55.89
C MET A 1 24.71 13.99 -54.50
N THR A 2 23.86 13.71 -53.52
CA THR A 2 24.24 13.48 -52.11
C THR A 2 24.50 12.00 -51.92
N ASP A 3 25.71 11.68 -51.45
CA ASP A 3 26.11 10.31 -51.12
C ASP A 3 25.13 9.66 -50.11
N PRO A 4 24.76 8.38 -50.30
CA PRO A 4 23.95 7.67 -49.33
C PRO A 4 24.77 7.37 -48.07
N GLN A 5 24.25 7.86 -46.93
CA GLN A 5 24.81 7.61 -45.61
C GLN A 5 24.79 6.09 -45.31
N PRO A 6 25.87 5.52 -44.75
CA PRO A 6 25.94 4.08 -44.49
C PRO A 6 24.88 3.64 -43.47
N PRO A 7 24.35 2.41 -43.59
CA PRO A 7 23.31 1.93 -42.69
C PRO A 7 23.81 1.88 -41.25
N LYS A 8 22.99 2.43 -40.34
CA LYS A 8 23.19 2.37 -38.89
C LYS A 8 23.32 0.89 -38.47
N PRO A 9 24.29 0.52 -37.61
CA PRO A 9 24.48 -0.87 -37.22
C PRO A 9 23.23 -1.42 -36.53
N PRO A 10 22.91 -2.73 -36.69
CA PRO A 10 21.72 -3.32 -36.12
C PRO A 10 21.78 -3.30 -34.59
N ALA A 11 20.70 -2.83 -33.97
CA ALA A 11 20.52 -2.82 -32.52
C ALA A 11 20.62 -4.23 -31.93
N ASP A 12 21.44 -4.38 -30.87
CA ASP A 12 21.77 -5.64 -30.21
C ASP A 12 20.56 -6.58 -29.99
N ARG A 13 20.70 -7.83 -30.43
CA ARG A 13 19.77 -8.92 -30.15
C ARG A 13 19.97 -9.37 -28.69
N VAL A 14 19.21 -8.79 -27.76
CA VAL A 14 19.16 -9.30 -26.38
C VAL A 14 18.62 -10.73 -26.41
N GLY A 15 19.45 -11.72 -26.09
CA GLY A 15 19.08 -13.15 -26.05
C GLY A 15 18.51 -13.59 -24.69
N VAL A 16 18.10 -14.85 -24.59
CA VAL A 16 17.74 -15.50 -23.32
C VAL A 16 19.00 -15.57 -22.43
N ARG A 17 18.86 -15.25 -21.14
CA ARG A 17 19.93 -15.38 -20.14
C ARG A 17 19.58 -16.48 -19.14
N ILE A 18 20.55 -17.30 -18.74
CA ILE A 18 20.43 -18.21 -17.61
C ILE A 18 21.49 -17.76 -16.60
N LEU A 19 21.05 -17.36 -15.41
CA LEU A 19 21.92 -16.83 -14.37
C LEU A 19 21.86 -17.75 -13.15
N LYS A 20 23.04 -18.16 -12.68
CA LYS A 20 23.16 -18.84 -11.39
C LYS A 20 23.04 -17.81 -10.27
N VAL A 21 22.18 -18.08 -9.28
CA VAL A 21 22.01 -17.23 -8.10
C VAL A 21 23.29 -17.35 -7.27
N PRO A 22 24.02 -16.25 -7.02
CA PRO A 22 25.20 -16.31 -6.17
C PRO A 22 24.79 -16.51 -4.70
N GLU A 23 25.67 -17.12 -3.91
CA GLU A 23 25.41 -17.45 -2.49
C GLU A 23 25.02 -16.22 -1.65
N ASP A 24 25.60 -15.06 -1.94
CA ASP A 24 25.32 -13.79 -1.26
C ASP A 24 23.92 -13.22 -1.55
N ARG A 25 23.19 -13.81 -2.51
CA ARG A 25 21.80 -13.48 -2.85
C ARG A 25 20.81 -14.54 -2.36
N ALA A 26 21.26 -15.54 -1.60
CA ALA A 26 20.36 -16.51 -0.96
C ALA A 26 19.34 -15.79 -0.05
N GLY A 27 18.09 -16.24 -0.11
CA GLY A 27 16.96 -15.63 0.59
C GLY A 27 16.36 -14.39 -0.11
N GLN A 28 16.95 -13.90 -1.20
CA GLN A 28 16.38 -12.79 -1.98
C GLN A 28 15.12 -13.25 -2.73
N ARG A 29 14.06 -12.44 -2.74
CA ARG A 29 12.88 -12.71 -3.57
C ARG A 29 13.22 -12.65 -5.06
N LEU A 30 12.61 -13.54 -5.84
CA LEU A 30 12.79 -13.64 -7.29
C LEU A 30 12.50 -12.31 -7.99
N ASP A 31 11.43 -11.60 -7.64
CA ASP A 31 11.14 -10.29 -8.21
C ASP A 31 12.24 -9.25 -7.97
N ASN A 32 12.77 -9.19 -6.74
CA ASN A 32 13.89 -8.32 -6.40
C ASN A 32 15.20 -8.72 -7.09
N PHE A 33 15.45 -10.04 -7.23
CA PHE A 33 16.59 -10.54 -8.01
C PHE A 33 16.47 -10.08 -9.47
N LEU A 34 15.31 -10.28 -10.10
CA LEU A 34 15.06 -9.87 -11.49
C LEU A 34 15.16 -8.36 -11.70
N LEU A 35 14.71 -7.54 -10.75
CA LEU A 35 14.88 -6.08 -10.82
C LEU A 35 16.35 -5.66 -10.83
N GLY A 36 17.23 -6.41 -10.15
CA GLY A 36 18.68 -6.20 -10.23
C GLY A 36 19.27 -6.58 -11.59
N GLN A 37 18.75 -7.64 -12.22
CA GLN A 37 19.23 -8.15 -13.51
C GLN A 37 18.64 -7.43 -14.74
N LEU A 38 17.48 -6.82 -14.56
CA LEU A 38 16.74 -6.08 -15.58
C LEU A 38 16.63 -4.62 -15.14
N LYS A 39 17.79 -3.95 -15.02
CA LYS A 39 17.85 -2.53 -14.64
C LYS A 39 16.94 -1.70 -15.55
N GLY A 40 16.12 -0.84 -14.95
CA GLY A 40 15.13 -0.01 -15.66
C GLY A 40 13.81 -0.72 -16.02
N ALA A 41 13.69 -2.05 -15.85
CA ALA A 41 12.44 -2.74 -16.16
C ALA A 41 11.34 -2.36 -15.15
N PRO A 42 10.14 -1.96 -15.60
CA PRO A 42 9.01 -1.72 -14.71
C PRO A 42 8.64 -2.97 -13.91
N ARG A 43 8.26 -2.81 -12.64
CA ARG A 43 7.78 -3.94 -11.82
C ARG A 43 6.65 -4.70 -12.51
N SER A 44 5.72 -4.01 -13.19
CA SER A 44 4.63 -4.62 -13.96
C SER A 44 5.13 -5.58 -15.04
N LEU A 45 6.24 -5.24 -15.71
CA LEU A 45 6.90 -6.11 -16.68
C LEU A 45 7.49 -7.34 -16.00
N ILE A 46 8.21 -7.17 -14.88
CA ILE A 46 8.73 -8.31 -14.09
C ILE A 46 7.61 -9.27 -13.69
N TYR A 47 6.52 -8.76 -13.11
CA TYR A 47 5.37 -9.59 -12.74
C TYR A 47 4.70 -10.24 -13.96
N LYS A 48 4.65 -9.57 -15.13
CA LYS A 48 4.14 -10.15 -16.38
C LYS A 48 5.02 -11.31 -16.85
N LEU A 49 6.34 -11.16 -16.84
CA LEU A 49 7.30 -12.19 -17.29
C LEU A 49 7.24 -13.43 -16.39
N VAL A 50 7.17 -13.24 -15.06
CA VAL A 50 7.01 -14.34 -14.10
C VAL A 50 5.66 -15.02 -14.26
N ARG A 51 4.56 -14.25 -14.31
CA ARG A 51 3.20 -14.81 -14.42
C ARG A 51 2.95 -15.55 -15.74
N SER A 52 3.52 -15.08 -16.84
CA SER A 52 3.44 -15.75 -18.15
C SER A 52 4.37 -16.97 -18.25
N GLY A 53 5.17 -17.25 -17.21
CA GLY A 53 6.07 -18.41 -17.18
C GLY A 53 7.28 -18.27 -18.11
N GLN A 54 7.61 -17.05 -18.53
CA GLN A 54 8.81 -16.77 -19.33
C GLN A 54 10.07 -16.77 -18.47
N VAL A 55 9.95 -16.40 -17.19
CA VAL A 55 10.98 -16.63 -16.18
C VAL A 55 10.81 -18.02 -15.58
N ARG A 56 11.92 -18.76 -15.45
CA ARG A 56 11.96 -20.09 -14.82
C ARG A 56 13.06 -20.15 -13.77
N VAL A 57 12.83 -20.91 -12.71
CA VAL A 57 13.87 -21.26 -11.73
C VAL A 57 14.07 -22.77 -11.76
N ASN A 58 15.29 -23.23 -12.04
CA ASN A 58 15.63 -24.65 -12.27
C ASN A 58 14.66 -25.32 -13.27
N GLY A 59 14.31 -24.61 -14.36
CA GLY A 59 13.35 -25.07 -15.38
C GLY A 59 11.86 -24.98 -14.99
N GLY A 60 11.54 -24.82 -13.70
CA GLY A 60 10.17 -24.73 -13.17
C GLY A 60 9.56 -23.33 -13.23
N ARG A 61 8.22 -23.23 -13.24
CA ARG A 61 7.53 -21.95 -13.01
C ARG A 61 7.69 -21.55 -11.54
N ALA A 62 7.88 -20.27 -11.29
CA ALA A 62 8.02 -19.73 -9.94
C ALA A 62 7.07 -18.56 -9.70
N LYS A 63 6.73 -18.31 -8.42
CA LYS A 63 6.02 -17.10 -7.99
C LYS A 63 7.03 -15.96 -7.78
N ALA A 64 6.61 -14.73 -8.00
CA ALA A 64 7.47 -13.55 -7.87
C ALA A 64 8.01 -13.37 -6.43
N GLU A 65 7.23 -13.78 -5.43
CA GLU A 65 7.56 -13.70 -4.01
C GLU A 65 8.48 -14.84 -3.53
N ARG A 66 8.78 -15.85 -4.38
CA ARG A 66 9.64 -16.98 -4.02
C ARG A 66 11.02 -16.48 -3.64
N LYS A 67 11.52 -16.88 -2.47
CA LYS A 67 12.93 -16.66 -2.11
C LYS A 67 13.81 -17.63 -2.87
N LEU A 68 14.91 -17.13 -3.42
CA LEU A 68 15.91 -17.92 -4.14
C LEU A 68 16.92 -18.51 -3.15
N GLU A 69 17.43 -19.67 -3.49
CA GLU A 69 18.58 -20.30 -2.81
C GLU A 69 19.86 -20.04 -3.62
N GLY A 70 21.00 -20.09 -2.93
CA GLY A 70 22.30 -20.05 -3.59
C GLY A 70 22.45 -21.21 -4.58
N GLY A 71 23.02 -20.93 -5.75
CA GLY A 71 23.28 -21.93 -6.77
C GLY A 71 22.12 -22.25 -7.71
N GLU A 72 20.90 -21.77 -7.46
CA GLU A 72 19.76 -21.98 -8.36
C GLU A 72 19.94 -21.30 -9.72
N GLU A 73 19.40 -21.87 -10.79
CA GLU A 73 19.44 -21.28 -12.13
C GLU A 73 18.15 -20.52 -12.46
N VAL A 74 18.27 -19.23 -12.75
CA VAL A 74 17.18 -18.36 -13.16
C VAL A 74 17.28 -18.06 -14.65
N ARG A 75 16.33 -18.59 -15.43
CA ARG A 75 16.16 -18.26 -16.85
C ARG A 75 15.38 -16.96 -16.98
N ILE A 76 15.95 -15.99 -17.69
CA ILE A 76 15.37 -14.68 -17.99
C ILE A 76 15.15 -14.58 -19.51
N PRO A 77 13.94 -14.26 -19.98
CA PRO A 77 13.67 -14.10 -21.40
C PRO A 77 14.41 -12.88 -21.99
N PRO A 78 14.51 -12.77 -23.32
CA PRO A 78 14.99 -11.55 -23.95
C PRO A 78 14.04 -10.39 -23.63
N VAL A 79 14.53 -9.41 -22.89
CA VAL A 79 13.75 -8.21 -22.52
C VAL A 79 14.47 -6.99 -23.08
N ARG A 80 13.83 -6.30 -24.02
CA ARG A 80 14.20 -4.93 -24.35
C ARG A 80 13.63 -4.02 -23.27
N VAL A 81 14.49 -3.61 -22.36
CA VAL A 81 14.19 -2.47 -21.50
C VAL A 81 14.49 -1.26 -22.36
N THR A 82 13.45 -0.60 -22.88
CA THR A 82 13.61 0.78 -23.33
C THR A 82 14.21 1.55 -22.15
N GLU A 83 15.36 2.19 -22.34
CA GLU A 83 15.81 3.24 -21.43
C GLU A 83 14.58 4.09 -21.12
N GLU A 84 14.33 4.36 -19.83
CA GLU A 84 13.12 5.07 -19.41
C GLU A 84 13.02 6.36 -20.23
N GLY A 85 12.14 6.38 -21.23
CA GLY A 85 11.67 7.62 -21.79
C GLY A 85 11.10 8.40 -20.62
N ASP A 86 11.58 9.64 -20.45
CA ASP A 86 11.28 10.56 -19.37
C ASP A 86 9.96 10.21 -18.65
N LYS A 87 10.06 9.46 -17.54
CA LYS A 87 8.92 9.37 -16.64
C LYS A 87 8.70 10.79 -16.13
N ALA A 88 7.68 11.45 -16.67
CA ALA A 88 7.34 12.82 -16.33
C ALA A 88 7.41 13.01 -14.82
N ALA A 89 8.28 13.88 -14.32
CA ALA A 89 8.41 14.08 -12.87
C ALA A 89 7.04 14.41 -12.24
N PRO A 90 6.79 14.02 -10.98
CA PRO A 90 5.59 14.44 -10.29
C PRO A 90 5.43 15.97 -10.36
N PRO A 91 4.22 16.50 -10.61
CA PRO A 91 4.00 17.95 -10.67
C PRO A 91 4.49 18.65 -9.40
N SER A 92 5.02 19.87 -9.53
CA SER A 92 5.53 20.66 -8.38
C SER A 92 4.50 20.87 -7.28
N SER A 93 3.23 21.07 -7.63
CA SER A 93 2.13 21.17 -6.67
C SER A 93 1.91 19.87 -5.90
N PHE A 94 2.13 18.71 -6.53
CA PHE A 94 2.03 17.41 -5.89
C PHE A 94 3.22 17.16 -4.96
N LEU A 95 4.43 17.55 -5.37
CA LEU A 95 5.63 17.53 -4.53
C LEU A 95 5.40 18.36 -3.25
N ALA A 96 4.98 19.62 -3.39
CA ALA A 96 4.73 20.52 -2.26
C ALA A 96 3.64 19.98 -1.31
N ARG A 97 2.56 19.40 -1.86
CA ARG A 97 1.48 18.80 -1.06
C ARG A 97 1.96 17.61 -0.23
N LEU A 98 2.84 16.76 -0.78
CA LEU A 98 3.39 15.61 -0.07
C LEU A 98 4.45 16.01 0.95
N GLU A 99 5.26 17.03 0.66
CA GLU A 99 6.22 17.59 1.62
C GLU A 99 5.50 18.19 2.84
N ALA A 100 4.45 18.98 2.61
CA ALA A 100 3.63 19.55 3.69
C ALA A 100 2.85 18.49 4.50
N ALA A 101 2.73 17.26 3.99
CA ALA A 101 2.06 16.16 4.67
C ALA A 101 2.99 15.36 5.60
N ILE A 102 4.29 15.68 5.66
CA ILE A 102 5.23 15.04 6.59
C ILE A 102 4.90 15.51 8.01
N VAL A 103 4.52 14.58 8.89
CA VAL A 103 4.14 14.86 10.29
C VAL A 103 5.23 14.48 11.29
N PHE A 104 6.18 13.65 10.88
CA PHE A 104 7.31 13.24 11.70
C PHE A 104 8.48 12.82 10.82
N GLU A 105 9.71 13.17 11.22
CA GLU A 105 10.92 12.71 10.56
C GLU A 105 12.07 12.64 11.57
N ASP A 106 12.83 11.55 11.52
CA ASP A 106 14.09 11.40 12.27
C ASP A 106 15.18 10.76 11.39
N ALA A 107 16.25 10.26 12.00
CA ALA A 107 17.34 9.62 11.28
C ALA A 107 16.99 8.23 10.67
N ARG A 108 15.90 7.59 11.08
CA ARG A 108 15.53 6.21 10.73
C ARG A 108 14.30 6.12 9.85
N LEU A 109 13.31 6.98 10.08
CA LEU A 109 12.01 6.94 9.42
C LEU A 109 11.41 8.33 9.23
N LEU A 110 10.37 8.36 8.41
CA LEU A 110 9.51 9.49 8.14
C LEU A 110 8.07 9.00 8.15
N ALA A 111 7.16 9.81 8.69
CA ALA A 111 5.74 9.55 8.67
C ALA A 111 4.99 10.65 7.92
N LEU A 112 4.12 10.25 7.00
CA LEU A 112 3.22 11.17 6.30
C LEU A 112 1.80 11.03 6.83
N ASN A 113 1.10 12.14 7.01
CA ASN A 113 -0.36 12.15 6.94
C ASN A 113 -0.78 12.08 5.46
N LYS A 114 -0.73 10.88 4.87
CA LYS A 114 -1.00 10.66 3.45
C LYS A 114 -2.39 11.20 3.09
N PRO A 115 -2.49 12.15 2.15
CA PRO A 115 -3.80 12.63 1.71
C PRO A 115 -4.61 11.52 1.03
N SER A 116 -5.94 11.63 1.06
CA SER A 116 -6.81 10.78 0.24
C SER A 116 -6.66 11.11 -1.25
N GLY A 117 -6.90 10.11 -2.09
CA GLY A 117 -6.65 10.15 -3.53
C GLY A 117 -5.19 9.86 -3.92
N VAL A 118 -4.26 9.81 -2.96
CA VAL A 118 -2.84 9.51 -3.21
C VAL A 118 -2.57 8.03 -2.98
N ALA A 119 -2.11 7.29 -4.00
CA ALA A 119 -1.67 5.91 -3.83
C ALA A 119 -0.34 5.84 -3.05
N SER A 120 -0.09 4.78 -2.27
CA SER A 120 1.22 4.61 -1.61
C SER A 120 2.36 4.49 -2.63
N HIS A 121 2.14 3.79 -3.74
CA HIS A 121 3.10 3.62 -4.82
C HIS A 121 2.40 3.62 -6.18
N GLY A 122 3.16 3.89 -7.25
CA GLY A 122 2.72 3.78 -8.64
C GLY A 122 2.22 2.36 -8.99
N GLY A 123 1.29 2.27 -9.92
CA GLY A 123 0.58 1.02 -10.23
C GLY A 123 -0.05 1.01 -11.62
N SER A 124 -0.94 0.06 -11.88
CA SER A 124 -1.68 0.01 -13.15
C SER A 124 -2.53 1.28 -13.31
N GLY A 125 -2.12 2.18 -14.21
CA GLY A 125 -2.81 3.44 -14.48
C GLY A 125 -2.47 4.62 -13.56
N ILE A 126 -1.52 4.46 -12.62
CA ILE A 126 -1.05 5.54 -11.75
C ILE A 126 0.45 5.70 -11.94
N SER A 127 0.87 6.83 -12.48
CA SER A 127 2.28 7.10 -12.80
C SER A 127 3.14 7.29 -11.55
N PHE A 128 2.64 7.99 -10.52
CA PHE A 128 3.38 8.29 -9.28
C PHE A 128 2.47 8.20 -8.04
N GLY A 129 2.95 7.55 -6.99
CA GLY A 129 2.35 7.56 -5.65
C GLY A 129 3.19 8.37 -4.66
N ALA A 130 2.90 8.19 -3.37
CA ALA A 130 3.62 8.87 -2.28
C ALA A 130 5.13 8.56 -2.31
N ILE A 131 5.52 7.30 -2.50
CA ILE A 131 6.95 6.91 -2.45
C ILE A 131 7.75 7.46 -3.62
N GLU A 132 7.20 7.45 -4.85
CA GLU A 132 7.90 8.03 -6.01
C GLU A 132 8.05 9.54 -5.85
N THR A 133 7.03 10.21 -5.32
CA THR A 133 7.02 11.65 -5.06
C THR A 133 8.05 12.04 -4.00
N LEU A 134 8.14 11.27 -2.91
CA LEU A 134 9.15 11.49 -1.87
C LEU A 134 10.57 11.25 -2.36
N ARG A 135 10.78 10.27 -3.24
CA ARG A 135 12.09 10.03 -3.87
C ARG A 135 12.47 11.15 -4.82
N ALA A 136 11.50 11.74 -5.52
CA ALA A 136 11.75 12.94 -6.34
C ALA A 136 12.10 14.16 -5.47
N LEU A 137 11.45 14.33 -4.30
CA LEU A 137 11.77 15.38 -3.32
C LEU A 137 13.15 15.19 -2.65
N ARG A 138 13.56 13.94 -2.44
CA ARG A 138 14.77 13.58 -1.70
C ARG A 138 15.62 12.58 -2.51
N PRO A 139 16.16 12.98 -3.68
CA PRO A 139 16.83 12.06 -4.62
C PRO A 139 18.07 11.39 -4.03
N ASN A 140 18.71 12.03 -3.05
CA ASN A 140 19.93 11.54 -2.40
C ASN A 140 19.65 10.71 -1.13
N GLN A 141 18.37 10.42 -0.81
CA GLN A 141 18.00 9.61 0.35
C GLN A 141 17.43 8.25 -0.06
N THR A 142 17.78 7.21 0.69
CA THR A 142 17.14 5.90 0.52
C THR A 142 15.81 5.90 1.25
N LEU A 143 14.70 5.87 0.50
CA LEU A 143 13.35 5.86 1.05
C LEU A 143 12.61 4.61 0.62
N GLU A 144 12.07 3.85 1.58
CA GLU A 144 11.32 2.62 1.32
C GLU A 144 10.01 2.58 2.11
N LEU A 145 8.93 2.16 1.47
CA LEU A 145 7.63 1.98 2.14
C LEU A 145 7.71 0.83 3.16
N VAL A 146 7.31 1.12 4.39
CA VAL A 146 7.17 0.10 5.44
C VAL A 146 5.87 -0.67 5.27
N HIS A 147 4.78 0.05 5.03
CA HIS A 147 3.46 -0.49 4.76
C HIS A 147 2.77 0.32 3.67
N ARG A 148 1.51 -0.03 3.37
CA ARG A 148 0.70 0.66 2.38
C ARG A 148 -0.63 1.06 3.00
N LEU A 149 -1.24 2.08 2.39
CA LEU A 149 -2.63 2.46 2.58
C LEU A 149 -3.30 2.43 1.21
N ASP A 150 -4.60 2.14 1.19
CA ASP A 150 -5.38 2.27 -0.03
C ASP A 150 -5.36 3.73 -0.51
N ARG A 151 -5.57 3.95 -1.81
CA ARG A 151 -5.51 5.28 -2.43
C ARG A 151 -6.38 6.30 -1.69
N ASP A 152 -7.60 5.89 -1.38
CA ASP A 152 -8.63 6.78 -0.84
C ASP A 152 -8.63 6.83 0.71
N THR A 153 -7.87 5.95 1.37
CA THR A 153 -7.61 6.00 2.82
C THR A 153 -6.57 7.08 3.11
N SER A 154 -6.86 8.01 4.03
CA SER A 154 -5.87 9.00 4.49
C SER A 154 -5.14 8.56 5.76
N GLY A 155 -4.15 9.33 6.21
CA GLY A 155 -3.51 9.15 7.52
C GLY A 155 -2.09 8.60 7.44
N LEU A 156 -1.59 8.11 8.57
CA LEU A 156 -0.19 7.73 8.75
C LEU A 156 0.29 6.69 7.74
N LEU A 157 1.32 7.06 6.99
CA LEU A 157 2.11 6.19 6.13
C LEU A 157 3.58 6.29 6.53
N ILE A 158 4.17 5.17 6.97
CA ILE A 158 5.57 5.12 7.40
C ILE A 158 6.49 4.76 6.23
N VAL A 159 7.56 5.55 6.11
CA VAL A 159 8.66 5.38 5.17
C VAL A 159 9.95 5.21 5.97
N ALA A 160 10.70 4.15 5.69
CA ALA A 160 12.01 3.93 6.28
C ALA A 160 13.09 4.69 5.50
N LYS A 161 13.97 5.37 6.22
CA LYS A 161 15.17 6.06 5.70
C LYS A 161 16.43 5.18 5.79
N LYS A 162 16.38 4.10 6.58
CA LYS A 162 17.46 3.11 6.73
C LYS A 162 16.95 1.69 6.49
N ARG A 163 17.78 0.85 5.86
CA ARG A 163 17.47 -0.57 5.63
C ARG A 163 17.28 -1.37 6.93
N SER A 164 18.02 -1.04 7.97
CA SER A 164 17.85 -1.65 9.30
C SER A 164 16.46 -1.38 9.86
N ALA A 165 16.04 -0.11 9.86
CA ALA A 165 14.70 0.30 10.29
C ALA A 165 13.59 -0.35 9.44
N LEU A 166 13.76 -0.43 8.12
CA LEU A 166 12.82 -1.12 7.24
C LEU A 166 12.62 -2.59 7.62
N THR A 167 13.72 -3.32 7.81
CA THR A 167 13.69 -4.76 8.15
C THR A 167 13.00 -4.98 9.48
N GLU A 168 13.34 -4.17 10.48
CA GLU A 168 12.77 -4.22 11.82
C GLU A 168 11.27 -3.90 11.82
N LEU A 169 10.88 -2.78 11.21
CA LEU A 169 9.47 -2.40 11.10
C LEU A 169 8.64 -3.44 10.33
N GLN A 170 9.21 -4.06 9.29
CA GLN A 170 8.54 -5.15 8.57
C GLN A 170 8.44 -6.43 9.41
N ALA A 171 9.37 -6.68 10.32
CA ALA A 171 9.27 -7.78 11.28
C ALA A 171 8.13 -7.51 12.27
N LEU A 172 8.10 -6.33 12.88
CA LEU A 172 7.01 -5.90 13.79
C LEU A 172 5.64 -5.98 13.10
N MET A 173 5.53 -5.62 11.81
CA MET A 173 4.26 -5.74 11.06
C MET A 173 3.73 -7.19 10.92
N ARG A 174 4.55 -8.21 11.19
CA ARG A 174 4.18 -9.62 11.15
C ARG A 174 3.91 -10.21 12.53
N GLU A 175 4.30 -9.51 13.59
CA GLU A 175 4.07 -9.93 14.96
C GLU A 175 2.64 -9.59 15.40
N ASP A 176 2.18 -10.29 16.44
CA ASP A 176 0.90 -10.04 17.10
C ASP A 176 1.03 -8.80 18.01
N ASP A 177 0.21 -7.77 17.77
CA ASP A 177 0.21 -6.52 18.52
C ASP A 177 -0.50 -6.61 19.89
N ARG A 178 -1.06 -7.78 20.23
CA ARG A 178 -1.59 -8.05 21.58
C ARG A 178 -0.51 -8.36 22.60
N VAL A 179 0.69 -8.75 22.16
CA VAL A 179 1.81 -9.01 23.06
C VAL A 179 2.50 -7.69 23.34
N GLU A 180 2.46 -7.24 24.59
CA GLU A 180 3.04 -5.96 24.99
C GLU A 180 4.53 -5.86 24.60
N GLY A 181 4.90 -4.75 23.95
CA GLY A 181 6.25 -4.54 23.42
C GLY A 181 6.56 -5.30 22.13
N ARG A 182 5.57 -5.97 21.51
CA ARG A 182 5.69 -6.62 20.20
C ARG A 182 4.72 -6.03 19.17
N GLY A 183 5.12 -6.12 17.91
CA GLY A 183 4.29 -5.69 16.80
C GLY A 183 4.11 -4.18 16.64
N ILE A 184 3.11 -3.82 15.83
CA ILE A 184 2.72 -2.42 15.58
C ILE A 184 1.22 -2.30 15.79
N THR A 185 0.82 -1.53 16.80
CA THR A 185 -0.58 -1.20 17.05
C THR A 185 -1.03 -0.13 16.06
N LYS A 186 -2.10 -0.41 15.32
CA LYS A 186 -2.64 0.48 14.28
C LYS A 186 -4.07 0.84 14.65
N ARG A 187 -4.33 2.14 14.78
CA ARG A 187 -5.68 2.64 15.03
C ARG A 187 -6.15 3.48 13.85
N TYR A 188 -7.34 3.16 13.38
CA TYR A 188 -8.03 3.86 12.31
C TYR A 188 -9.27 4.54 12.88
N LEU A 189 -9.63 5.68 12.33
CA LEU A 189 -10.88 6.37 12.61
C LEU A 189 -11.77 6.27 11.38
N THR A 190 -13.03 5.91 11.58
CA THR A 190 -14.00 5.71 10.51
C THR A 190 -15.39 6.13 10.94
N LEU A 191 -16.18 6.64 10.01
CA LEU A 191 -17.62 6.83 10.19
C LEU A 191 -18.35 5.67 9.51
N LEU A 192 -19.13 4.91 10.26
CA LEU A 192 -19.94 3.81 9.76
C LEU A 192 -21.40 4.25 9.57
N VAL A 193 -22.02 3.79 8.50
CA VAL A 193 -23.44 4.04 8.22
C VAL A 193 -24.31 3.29 9.21
N GLY A 194 -25.27 4.01 9.81
CA GLY A 194 -26.20 3.47 10.78
C GLY A 194 -25.64 3.36 12.20
N ARG A 195 -26.41 2.69 13.05
CA ARG A 195 -26.15 2.56 14.48
C ARG A 195 -25.58 1.16 14.80
N MET A 196 -24.27 1.11 15.03
CA MET A 196 -23.58 -0.07 15.57
C MET A 196 -24.03 -0.36 17.01
N PRO A 197 -23.96 -1.58 17.53
CA PRO A 197 -24.10 -1.85 18.96
C PRO A 197 -23.04 -1.11 19.81
N ASP A 198 -23.31 -0.93 21.11
CA ASP A 198 -22.30 -0.39 22.04
C ASP A 198 -21.18 -1.41 22.28
N GLY A 199 -20.00 -0.93 22.68
CA GLY A 199 -18.84 -1.77 22.98
C GLY A 199 -17.93 -2.02 21.78
N VAL A 200 -17.29 -3.20 21.77
CA VAL A 200 -16.33 -3.62 20.73
C VAL A 200 -16.91 -4.77 19.93
N MET A 201 -17.09 -4.54 18.63
CA MET A 201 -17.50 -5.55 17.66
C MET A 201 -16.27 -6.14 16.97
N THR A 202 -16.07 -7.44 17.13
CA THR A 202 -14.94 -8.16 16.51
C THR A 202 -15.42 -8.89 15.25
N VAL A 203 -14.71 -8.70 14.15
CA VAL A 203 -14.97 -9.39 12.87
C VAL A 203 -13.79 -10.29 12.55
N ASP A 204 -13.97 -11.59 12.75
CA ASP A 204 -13.06 -12.64 12.29
C ASP A 204 -13.64 -13.28 11.02
N ALA A 205 -13.34 -12.68 9.87
CA ALA A 205 -13.94 -13.07 8.60
C ALA A 205 -12.87 -13.07 7.50
N PRO A 206 -12.50 -14.24 6.95
CA PRO A 206 -11.44 -14.33 5.95
C PRO A 206 -11.79 -13.57 4.66
N LEU A 207 -10.78 -12.94 4.04
CA LEU A 207 -10.95 -12.08 2.88
C LEU A 207 -10.32 -12.66 1.63
N HIS A 208 -11.12 -12.78 0.57
CA HIS A 208 -10.68 -13.26 -0.74
C HIS A 208 -10.73 -12.13 -1.77
N ILE A 209 -9.68 -12.04 -2.59
CA ILE A 209 -9.65 -11.10 -3.73
C ILE A 209 -10.26 -11.83 -4.92
N GLY A 210 -11.49 -11.46 -5.28
CA GLY A 210 -12.22 -12.04 -6.39
C GLY A 210 -11.70 -11.64 -7.77
N LEU A 211 -12.34 -12.20 -8.80
CA LEU A 211 -12.15 -11.77 -10.19
C LEU A 211 -12.55 -10.30 -10.36
N ARG A 212 -12.03 -9.65 -11.41
CA ARG A 212 -12.31 -8.23 -11.68
C ARG A 212 -13.79 -8.04 -12.01
N GLN A 213 -14.52 -7.28 -11.20
CA GLN A 213 -15.82 -6.73 -11.59
C GLN A 213 -15.57 -5.37 -12.24
N GLY A 214 -16.00 -5.19 -13.50
CA GLY A 214 -15.78 -3.93 -14.24
C GLY A 214 -14.30 -3.55 -14.42
N GLY A 215 -13.36 -4.52 -14.36
CA GLY A 215 -11.92 -4.26 -14.48
C GLY A 215 -11.19 -3.99 -13.16
N GLU A 216 -11.91 -3.75 -12.06
CA GLU A 216 -11.32 -3.52 -10.74
C GLU A 216 -11.31 -4.77 -9.85
N ARG A 217 -10.26 -4.91 -9.03
CA ARG A 217 -10.21 -5.99 -8.03
C ARG A 217 -11.27 -5.73 -6.96
N HIS A 218 -12.14 -6.69 -6.72
CA HIS A 218 -13.11 -6.67 -5.63
C HIS A 218 -12.66 -7.63 -4.53
N VAL A 219 -12.85 -7.24 -3.28
CA VAL A 219 -12.51 -8.05 -2.09
C VAL A 219 -13.80 -8.38 -1.37
N GLN A 220 -13.97 -9.62 -0.95
CA GLN A 220 -15.19 -10.08 -0.28
C GLN A 220 -14.85 -11.02 0.86
N VAL A 221 -15.75 -11.11 1.85
CA VAL A 221 -15.70 -12.18 2.85
C VAL A 221 -15.94 -13.51 2.16
N ASN A 222 -15.04 -14.46 2.38
CA ASN A 222 -15.16 -15.80 1.82
C ASN A 222 -14.30 -16.79 2.61
N ALA A 223 -14.83 -17.99 2.86
CA ALA A 223 -14.14 -19.05 3.62
C ALA A 223 -12.78 -19.47 3.02
N ILE A 224 -12.58 -19.39 1.69
CA ILE A 224 -11.27 -19.68 1.05
C ILE A 224 -10.31 -18.48 1.09
N GLY A 225 -10.74 -17.37 1.70
CA GLY A 225 -9.98 -16.15 1.87
C GLY A 225 -8.83 -16.28 2.85
N LYS A 226 -8.06 -15.20 2.99
CA LYS A 226 -7.00 -15.14 3.99
C LYS A 226 -7.57 -14.71 5.34
N PRO A 227 -7.12 -15.30 6.46
CA PRO A 227 -7.53 -14.87 7.79
C PRO A 227 -7.35 -13.37 7.96
N SER A 228 -8.41 -12.74 8.48
CA SER A 228 -8.52 -11.29 8.63
C SER A 228 -9.35 -10.99 9.87
N LEU A 229 -8.81 -10.15 10.74
CA LEU A 229 -9.38 -9.83 12.04
C LEU A 229 -9.34 -8.31 12.30
N SER A 230 -10.49 -7.75 12.61
CA SER A 230 -10.67 -6.31 12.91
C SER A 230 -11.58 -6.12 14.13
N HIS A 231 -11.27 -5.11 14.94
CA HIS A 231 -12.03 -4.74 16.13
C HIS A 231 -12.56 -3.32 15.97
N PHE A 232 -13.88 -3.17 15.91
CA PHE A 232 -14.57 -1.89 15.79
C PHE A 232 -15.08 -1.47 17.16
N LYS A 233 -14.54 -0.38 17.70
CA LYS A 233 -14.98 0.21 18.96
C LYS A 233 -15.79 1.47 18.67
N LEU A 234 -17.04 1.49 19.11
CA LEU A 234 -17.86 2.70 19.04
C LEU A 234 -17.23 3.78 19.94
N LEU A 235 -16.95 4.96 19.37
CA LEU A 235 -16.48 6.13 20.11
C LEU A 235 -17.64 7.07 20.40
N GLU A 236 -18.44 7.36 19.38
CA GLU A 236 -19.54 8.32 19.46
C GLU A 236 -20.60 7.98 18.40
N ARG A 237 -21.86 8.32 18.68
CA ARG A 237 -22.93 8.32 17.68
C ARG A 237 -23.19 9.76 17.27
N ARG A 238 -23.29 10.02 15.97
CA ARG A 238 -23.56 11.37 15.44
C ARG A 238 -24.49 11.28 14.24
N GLY A 239 -25.58 12.05 14.24
CA GLY A 239 -26.53 12.10 13.12
C GLY A 239 -27.06 10.74 12.65
N GLY A 240 -27.20 9.76 13.57
CA GLY A 240 -27.63 8.39 13.23
C GLY A 240 -26.53 7.48 12.68
N HIS A 241 -25.29 7.96 12.62
CA HIS A 241 -24.09 7.23 12.23
C HIS A 241 -23.23 6.86 13.44
N SER A 242 -22.28 5.95 13.23
CA SER A 242 -21.38 5.46 14.29
C SER A 242 -19.95 5.86 13.98
N TYR A 243 -19.39 6.76 14.78
CA TYR A 243 -17.98 7.10 14.72
C TYR A 243 -17.18 6.08 15.52
N CYS A 244 -16.28 5.38 14.85
CA CYS A 244 -15.60 4.22 15.40
C CYS A 244 -14.08 4.35 15.30
N GLU A 245 -13.41 3.84 16.31
CA GLU A 245 -12.03 3.40 16.21
C GLU A 245 -12.02 1.96 15.65
N VAL A 246 -11.08 1.68 14.75
CA VAL A 246 -10.83 0.33 14.26
C VAL A 246 -9.38 -0.05 14.51
N ARG A 247 -9.19 -1.16 15.23
CA ARG A 247 -7.91 -1.85 15.33
C ARG A 247 -7.90 -3.04 14.39
N ILE A 248 -6.78 -3.29 13.73
CA ILE A 248 -6.61 -4.45 12.84
C ILE A 248 -5.36 -5.23 13.24
N GLU A 249 -5.48 -6.54 13.29
CA GLU A 249 -4.34 -7.45 13.55
C GLU A 249 -3.71 -7.93 12.24
N THR A 250 -4.47 -7.79 11.17
CA THR A 250 -4.08 -8.19 9.82
C THR A 250 -4.26 -7.00 8.89
N GLY A 251 -3.41 -6.91 7.85
CA GLY A 251 -3.42 -5.79 6.90
C GLY A 251 -3.85 -6.23 5.50
N ARG A 252 -5.02 -6.85 5.33
CA ARG A 252 -5.50 -7.26 4.00
C ARG A 252 -6.05 -6.06 3.22
N THR A 253 -6.08 -6.20 1.89
CA THR A 253 -6.61 -5.18 0.99
C THR A 253 -8.08 -4.89 1.31
N HIS A 254 -8.42 -3.61 1.51
CA HIS A 254 -9.77 -3.14 1.83
C HIS A 254 -10.38 -3.76 3.10
N GLN A 255 -9.57 -4.29 4.02
CA GLN A 255 -10.08 -5.10 5.15
C GLN A 255 -11.16 -4.41 5.99
N ILE A 256 -10.88 -3.20 6.49
CA ILE A 256 -11.82 -2.43 7.31
C ILE A 256 -13.12 -2.17 6.54
N ARG A 257 -13.02 -1.82 5.26
CA ARG A 257 -14.15 -1.50 4.39
C ARG A 257 -15.07 -2.69 4.19
N VAL A 258 -14.50 -3.86 3.87
CA VAL A 258 -15.25 -5.10 3.64
C VAL A 258 -15.81 -5.66 4.95
N HIS A 259 -15.06 -5.59 6.05
CA HIS A 259 -15.57 -6.01 7.36
C HIS A 259 -16.69 -5.10 7.86
N ALA A 260 -16.60 -3.79 7.66
CA ALA A 260 -17.67 -2.85 7.98
C ALA A 260 -18.95 -3.12 7.17
N GLN A 261 -18.82 -3.37 5.86
CA GLN A 261 -19.93 -3.82 5.01
C GLN A 261 -20.51 -5.15 5.50
N HIS A 262 -19.66 -6.11 5.86
CA HIS A 262 -20.08 -7.43 6.36
C HIS A 262 -20.87 -7.34 7.66
N LEU A 263 -20.56 -6.36 8.52
CA LEU A 263 -21.33 -6.04 9.71
C LEU A 263 -22.70 -5.37 9.42
N GLY A 264 -23.00 -5.04 8.16
CA GLY A 264 -24.18 -4.25 7.78
C GLY A 264 -24.03 -2.74 8.02
N HIS A 265 -22.81 -2.27 8.30
CA HIS A 265 -22.51 -0.87 8.62
C HIS A 265 -21.35 -0.36 7.77
N PRO A 266 -21.54 -0.21 6.44
CA PRO A 266 -20.46 0.17 5.53
C PRO A 266 -19.85 1.54 5.89
N VAL A 267 -18.60 1.75 5.47
CA VAL A 267 -17.91 3.02 5.69
C VAL A 267 -18.57 4.14 4.89
N ALA A 268 -18.84 5.27 5.53
CA ALA A 268 -19.39 6.46 4.90
C ALA A 268 -18.46 7.00 3.78
N GLY A 269 -19.03 7.32 2.63
CA GLY A 269 -18.29 7.81 1.46
C GLY A 269 -17.47 6.71 0.76
N ASP A 270 -17.74 5.44 1.04
CA ASP A 270 -17.15 4.31 0.31
C ASP A 270 -17.94 4.04 -0.98
N ASP A 271 -17.41 4.48 -2.12
CA ASP A 271 -18.07 4.28 -3.43
C ASP A 271 -18.03 2.83 -3.94
N LYS A 272 -17.30 1.93 -3.26
CA LYS A 272 -17.12 0.53 -3.69
C LYS A 272 -17.92 -0.46 -2.86
N TYR A 273 -17.94 -0.27 -1.54
CA TYR A 273 -18.59 -1.18 -0.59
C TYR A 273 -19.77 -0.54 0.14
N GLY A 274 -19.98 0.77 -0.04
CA GLY A 274 -21.08 1.51 0.55
C GLY A 274 -22.32 1.58 -0.34
N GLU A 275 -23.28 2.35 0.14
CA GLU A 275 -24.58 2.53 -0.50
C GLU A 275 -24.62 3.88 -1.24
N ALA A 276 -24.90 3.85 -2.55
CA ALA A 276 -24.84 5.02 -3.41
C ALA A 276 -25.77 6.16 -2.97
N GLU A 277 -27.02 5.83 -2.59
CA GLU A 277 -28.01 6.81 -2.13
C GLU A 277 -27.64 7.42 -0.77
N VAL A 278 -27.09 6.61 0.14
CA VAL A 278 -26.59 7.11 1.43
C VAL A 278 -25.40 8.04 1.21
N ASN A 279 -24.44 7.65 0.37
CA ASN A 279 -23.29 8.49 0.04
C ASN A 279 -23.70 9.80 -0.63
N LYS A 280 -24.74 9.77 -1.49
CA LYS A 280 -25.31 10.99 -2.09
C LYS A 280 -25.87 11.91 -1.01
N ARG A 281 -26.69 11.40 -0.10
CA ARG A 281 -27.23 12.18 1.03
C ARG A 281 -26.12 12.76 1.91
N LEU A 282 -25.09 11.98 2.23
CA LEU A 282 -23.94 12.44 3.04
C LEU A 282 -23.13 13.52 2.32
N ARG A 283 -22.98 13.44 0.99
CA ARG A 283 -22.36 14.50 0.18
C ARG A 283 -23.17 15.79 0.25
N ASP A 284 -24.49 15.70 0.07
CA ASP A 284 -25.37 16.86 -0.01
C ASP A 284 -25.53 17.55 1.35
N GLN A 285 -25.63 16.77 2.43
CA GLN A 285 -25.87 17.30 3.79
C GLN A 285 -24.57 17.68 4.52
N LEU A 286 -23.51 16.88 4.37
CA LEU A 286 -22.28 17.03 5.15
C LEU A 286 -21.09 17.50 4.32
N GLY A 287 -21.17 17.47 2.99
CA GLY A 287 -20.03 17.72 2.11
C GLY A 287 -19.02 16.56 2.08
N LEU A 288 -19.38 15.37 2.57
CA LEU A 288 -18.48 14.21 2.62
C LEU A 288 -18.28 13.59 1.22
N LYS A 289 -17.26 14.05 0.50
CA LYS A 289 -16.98 13.67 -0.91
C LYS A 289 -15.95 12.55 -1.08
N ARG A 290 -15.57 11.88 0.01
CA ARG A 290 -14.50 10.88 0.03
C ARG A 290 -14.75 9.83 1.10
N LEU A 291 -13.98 8.74 1.02
CA LEU A 291 -13.94 7.70 2.04
C LEU A 291 -13.59 8.29 3.42
N PHE A 292 -14.48 8.08 4.39
CA PHE A 292 -14.23 8.37 5.80
C PHE A 292 -13.47 7.21 6.45
N LEU A 293 -12.22 7.03 6.04
CA LEU A 293 -11.28 6.10 6.66
C LEU A 293 -9.92 6.77 6.80
N HIS A 294 -9.43 6.86 8.03
CA HIS A 294 -8.21 7.58 8.37
C HIS A 294 -7.32 6.74 9.29
N ALA A 295 -6.08 6.45 8.87
CA ALA A 295 -5.06 5.81 9.71
C ALA A 295 -4.53 6.83 10.74
N ALA A 296 -5.14 6.83 11.92
CA ALA A 296 -5.00 7.91 12.90
C ALA A 296 -3.74 7.81 13.73
N SER A 297 -3.37 6.61 14.20
CA SER A 297 -2.16 6.44 15.02
C SER A 297 -1.46 5.12 14.78
N LEU A 298 -0.15 5.15 15.00
CA LEU A 298 0.74 3.98 14.99
C LEU A 298 1.62 4.02 16.24
N GLU A 299 1.65 2.91 16.95
CA GLU A 299 2.49 2.71 18.14
C GLU A 299 3.36 1.48 17.95
N PHE A 300 4.66 1.63 18.18
CA PHE A 300 5.65 0.57 18.08
C PHE A 300 6.94 0.98 18.81
N ALA A 301 7.84 0.02 19.02
CA ALA A 301 9.17 0.31 19.56
C ALA A 301 10.25 -0.37 18.71
N LEU A 302 11.32 0.37 18.42
CA LEU A 302 12.51 -0.14 17.74
C LEU A 302 13.60 -0.49 18.75
N ASP A 303 14.67 -1.10 18.26
CA ASP A 303 15.84 -1.58 19.02
C ASP A 303 15.46 -2.59 20.10
N ALA A 304 14.61 -3.55 19.72
CA ALA A 304 14.06 -4.55 20.62
C ALA A 304 13.34 -3.92 21.84
N GLY A 305 12.51 -2.91 21.59
CA GLY A 305 11.67 -2.28 22.60
C GLY A 305 12.27 -1.04 23.29
N LYS A 306 13.51 -0.66 22.98
CA LYS A 306 14.22 0.43 23.67
C LYS A 306 13.86 1.83 23.19
N THR A 307 13.39 1.95 21.95
CA THR A 307 13.10 3.24 21.31
C THR A 307 11.62 3.31 20.94
N PRO A 308 10.74 3.87 21.79
CA PRO A 308 9.31 3.92 21.53
C PRO A 308 8.94 5.02 20.52
N TYR A 309 7.92 4.75 19.71
CA TYR A 309 7.31 5.68 18.76
C TYR A 309 5.80 5.68 18.99
N VAL A 310 5.26 6.88 19.22
CA VAL A 310 3.81 7.14 19.26
C VAL A 310 3.54 8.23 18.23
N LEU A 311 3.05 7.81 17.07
CA LEU A 311 2.80 8.70 15.96
C LEU A 311 1.30 8.88 15.78
N SER A 312 0.86 10.12 15.55
CA SER A 312 -0.53 10.44 15.25
C SER A 312 -0.62 11.34 14.01
N ALA A 313 -1.69 11.18 13.24
CA ALA A 313 -2.10 12.10 12.19
C ALA A 313 -3.46 12.69 12.60
N PRO A 314 -3.62 14.02 12.53
CA PRO A 314 -4.92 14.62 12.76
C PRO A 314 -5.89 14.18 11.66
N LEU A 315 -7.16 14.04 12.05
CA LEU A 315 -8.24 13.79 11.10
C LEU A 315 -8.19 14.87 10.00
N ALA A 316 -8.36 14.45 8.75
CA ALA A 316 -8.31 15.38 7.63
C ALA A 316 -9.39 16.48 7.81
N PRO A 317 -9.10 17.77 7.52
CA PRO A 317 -10.03 18.87 7.77
C PRO A 317 -11.43 18.60 7.22
N GLU A 318 -11.53 18.07 6.01
CA GLU A 318 -12.82 17.76 5.37
C GLU A 318 -13.63 16.66 6.08
N LEU A 319 -12.97 15.76 6.80
CA LEU A 319 -13.63 14.73 7.61
C LEU A 319 -14.06 15.31 8.97
N ALA A 320 -13.26 16.21 9.55
CA ALA A 320 -13.61 16.93 10.77
C ALA A 320 -14.83 17.84 10.55
N GLU A 321 -14.84 18.61 9.46
CA GLU A 321 -15.99 19.44 9.07
C GLU A 321 -17.27 18.61 8.87
N ALA A 322 -17.16 17.42 8.26
CA ALA A 322 -18.29 16.51 8.11
C ALA A 322 -18.82 16.01 9.47
N MET A 323 -17.93 15.75 10.43
CA MET A 323 -18.29 15.37 11.80
C MET A 323 -18.96 16.50 12.57
N ASP A 324 -18.54 17.74 12.35
CA ASP A 324 -19.14 18.91 13.00
C ASP A 324 -20.55 19.17 12.48
N ARG A 325 -20.79 18.96 11.17
CA ARG A 325 -22.13 19.09 10.55
C ARG A 325 -23.11 18.00 10.96
N LEU A 326 -22.63 16.81 11.34
CA LEU A 326 -23.50 15.71 11.79
C LEU A 326 -24.18 16.01 13.14
N GLY A 327 -23.70 17.00 13.90
CA GLY A 327 -24.14 17.24 15.27
C GLY A 327 -23.77 16.09 16.22
N ARG A 328 -23.82 16.36 17.53
CA ARG A 328 -23.75 15.29 18.54
C ARG A 328 -25.08 14.55 18.63
#